data_AF-A0A3A8QAI9-F1
#
_entry.id   AF-A0A3A8QAI9-F1
#
_cell.length_a   1.000
_cell.length_b   1.000
_cell.length_c   1.000
_cell.angle_alpha   90.00
_cell.angle_beta   90.00
_cell.angle_gamma   90.00
#
_symmetry.space_group_name_H-M   'P 1'
#
loop_
_entity.id
_entity.type
_entity.pdbx_description
1 polymer ?
#
loop_
_entity_poly.entity_id
_entity_poly.type
_entity_poly.pdbx_seq_one_letter_code
_entity_poly.pdbx_strand_id
1 'polypeptide(L)'
;PQPRPQAAKPAPAPRATGHARKDSFEAPRPSPQQAALVDRLRSSDTFRQLPHGTQDRLLATARKHGQSPEARRNIADLALNKNLDKLAPRQQREAIRTLREGIKNKGVGADLAELASDKDFRRLGGKDQRNIMESVAAQRGDRSARNALVDLGTSKGFRQLKGSMRKQLVDELEKRRSGKAEARFGKAALELADSASFRRLAPDVQSQLAKAIAPGRPSSQASRSALVELGSNPGLAKLPAETQRKVLEHLPPPHAGREKSVDHLDRLTTLVDGGEFAKLRPELQGRMLDAIRPGRLEPEHEQTLADLGSSKGFAALSAPEQDRLFQYVSGTNPLSRYVQTDLGVTLAGKGFQKADGAGQAEQLRTFLREQPGVPEGASELEGTFPTRPYSLSGPTEVQGHSFPSGPADALRYEVEIEGQRIPVFVARNPDASRGSFHSIEEVAEGLSSLPPANRALVKQVDVDGHSNPDDAYWEQVYNEPGFRSYMTAGAAGIITLYPTNGKVEQEFMNSSLIHETGHTLSHVHWGSDNASPQWDGYRAAMASDGFVPSNYARNSPSEDFAETLVLYQKVHGTPQEAEVRALMPGRFRLIDDLLSRPPPARQALPSVAASRLMVGSFRA
;
A
#
# COMPACT_ATOMS: atom_id res chain seq x y z
N PRO A 1 31.87 25.62 26.10
CA PRO A 1 30.91 25.68 27.24
C PRO A 1 31.24 24.58 28.27
N GLN A 2 31.87 24.97 29.38
CA GLN A 2 32.30 24.06 30.45
C GLN A 2 31.10 23.54 31.29
N PRO A 3 31.18 22.34 31.89
CA PRO A 3 30.11 21.80 32.72
C PRO A 3 30.07 22.53 34.07
N ARG A 4 28.87 22.97 34.47
CA ARG A 4 28.64 23.61 35.78
C ARG A 4 28.92 22.62 36.93
N PRO A 5 29.58 23.05 38.02
CA PRO A 5 29.80 22.20 39.18
C PRO A 5 28.48 21.97 39.94
N GLN A 6 28.23 20.70 40.30
CA GLN A 6 27.10 20.32 41.15
C GLN A 6 27.40 20.71 42.61
N ALA A 7 26.48 21.45 43.23
CA ALA A 7 26.56 21.82 44.64
C ALA A 7 26.43 20.59 45.55
N ALA A 8 27.39 20.45 46.48
CA ALA A 8 27.39 19.41 47.50
C ALA A 8 26.18 19.58 48.44
N LYS A 9 25.44 18.48 48.66
CA LYS A 9 24.36 18.41 49.66
C LYS A 9 24.94 18.51 51.08
N PRO A 10 24.31 19.26 52.00
CA PRO A 10 24.76 19.36 53.38
C PRO A 10 24.59 18.02 54.11
N ALA A 11 25.57 17.69 54.95
CA ALA A 11 25.54 16.54 55.83
C ALA A 11 24.37 16.65 56.84
N PRO A 12 23.62 15.57 57.11
CA PRO A 12 22.53 15.60 58.08
C PRO A 12 23.08 15.70 59.50
N ALA A 13 22.50 16.62 60.29
CA ALA A 13 22.81 16.81 61.70
C ALA A 13 22.50 15.56 62.53
N PRO A 14 23.27 15.29 63.60
CA PRO A 14 23.01 14.17 64.50
C PRO A 14 21.70 14.41 65.27
N ARG A 15 20.71 13.55 65.04
CA ARG A 15 19.42 13.57 65.77
C ARG A 15 19.59 12.96 67.16
N ALA A 16 19.15 13.72 68.15
CA ALA A 16 19.10 13.37 69.55
C ALA A 16 18.38 12.03 69.80
N THR A 17 19.06 11.14 70.51
CA THR A 17 18.51 9.95 71.14
C THR A 17 17.79 10.34 72.42
N GLY A 18 16.47 10.25 72.46
CA GLY A 18 15.71 10.43 73.70
C GLY A 18 14.22 10.57 73.48
N HIS A 19 13.49 9.45 73.56
CA HIS A 19 12.20 9.29 74.24
C HIS A 19 11.62 7.89 73.93
N ALA A 20 11.79 6.98 74.89
CA ALA A 20 11.06 5.73 74.94
C ALA A 20 9.62 6.01 75.40
N ARG A 21 8.68 6.15 74.46
CA ARG A 21 7.25 6.04 74.77
C ARG A 21 6.88 4.56 74.91
N LYS A 22 6.69 4.12 76.15
CA LYS A 22 5.90 2.92 76.49
C LYS A 22 4.41 3.27 76.31
N ASP A 23 3.95 3.34 75.07
CA ASP A 23 2.51 3.31 74.80
C ASP A 23 2.14 1.85 74.48
N SER A 24 1.61 1.14 75.46
CA SER A 24 0.91 -0.12 75.25
C SER A 24 -0.37 0.17 74.48
N PHE A 25 -0.26 0.27 73.15
CA PHE A 25 -1.40 0.32 72.25
C PHE A 25 -2.13 -1.01 72.34
N GLU A 26 -3.16 -1.05 73.19
CA GLU A 26 -4.16 -2.10 73.18
C GLU A 26 -4.68 -2.23 71.75
N ALA A 27 -4.52 -3.40 71.14
CA ALA A 27 -4.93 -3.60 69.76
C ALA A 27 -6.43 -3.25 69.64
N PRO A 28 -6.84 -2.40 68.70
CA PRO A 28 -8.23 -1.96 68.60
C PRO A 28 -9.15 -3.18 68.51
N ARG A 29 -10.16 -3.22 69.38
CA ARG A 29 -11.14 -4.31 69.40
C ARG A 29 -11.79 -4.42 68.00
N PRO A 30 -11.87 -5.64 67.42
CA PRO A 30 -12.49 -5.82 66.11
C PRO A 30 -13.95 -5.38 66.15
N SER A 31 -14.44 -4.75 65.08
CA SER A 31 -15.85 -4.39 64.98
C SER A 31 -16.72 -5.66 64.96
N PRO A 32 -18.02 -5.57 65.35
CA PRO A 32 -18.93 -6.73 65.30
C PRO A 32 -18.95 -7.41 63.93
N GLN A 33 -18.86 -6.65 62.83
CA GLN A 33 -18.82 -7.19 61.47
C GLN A 33 -17.49 -7.90 61.14
N GLN A 34 -16.38 -7.46 61.74
CA GLN A 34 -15.09 -8.15 61.60
C GLN A 34 -15.07 -9.46 62.38
N ALA A 35 -15.62 -9.46 63.60
CA ALA A 35 -15.81 -10.66 64.41
C ALA A 35 -16.68 -11.69 63.67
N ALA A 36 -17.84 -11.25 63.15
CA ALA A 36 -18.74 -12.11 62.38
C ALA A 36 -18.09 -12.72 61.13
N LEU A 37 -17.24 -11.96 60.41
CA LEU A 37 -16.46 -12.50 59.29
C LEU A 37 -15.46 -13.56 59.77
N VAL A 38 -14.71 -13.29 60.85
CA VAL A 38 -13.74 -14.24 61.41
C VAL A 38 -14.42 -15.54 61.84
N ASP A 39 -15.56 -15.45 62.51
CA ASP A 39 -16.31 -16.63 62.96
C ASP A 39 -16.84 -17.43 61.78
N ARG A 40 -17.35 -16.74 60.75
CA ARG A 40 -17.77 -17.37 59.48
C ARG A 40 -16.62 -18.10 58.78
N LEU A 41 -15.42 -17.51 58.75
CA LEU A 41 -14.25 -18.18 58.17
C LEU A 41 -13.90 -19.43 58.98
N ARG A 42 -13.86 -19.34 60.32
CA ARG A 42 -13.51 -20.46 61.19
C ARG A 42 -14.49 -21.63 61.13
N SER A 43 -15.79 -21.35 60.98
CA SER A 43 -16.82 -22.39 60.91
C SER A 43 -16.86 -23.12 59.57
N SER A 44 -16.37 -22.49 58.50
CA SER A 44 -16.35 -23.08 57.16
C SER A 44 -15.42 -24.30 57.07
N ASP A 45 -15.94 -25.42 56.57
CA ASP A 45 -15.13 -26.61 56.24
C ASP A 45 -14.05 -26.28 55.20
N THR A 46 -14.40 -25.52 54.17
CA THR A 46 -13.48 -25.09 53.11
C THR A 46 -12.28 -24.33 53.66
N PHE A 47 -12.52 -23.40 54.58
CA PHE A 47 -11.44 -22.63 55.20
C PHE A 47 -10.56 -23.50 56.10
N ARG A 48 -11.17 -24.42 56.85
CA ARG A 48 -10.45 -25.37 57.73
C ARG A 48 -9.54 -26.33 56.95
N GLN A 49 -9.82 -26.58 55.67
CA GLN A 49 -8.96 -27.38 54.79
C GLN A 49 -7.72 -26.62 54.27
N LEU A 50 -7.66 -25.29 54.41
CA LEU A 50 -6.49 -24.51 53.99
C LEU A 50 -5.28 -24.80 54.91
N PRO A 51 -4.04 -24.71 54.43
CA PRO A 51 -2.87 -24.78 55.30
C PRO A 51 -2.93 -23.74 56.44
N HIS A 52 -2.50 -24.09 57.66
CA HIS A 52 -2.58 -23.18 58.83
C HIS A 52 -1.98 -21.79 58.56
N GLY A 53 -0.81 -21.72 57.93
CA GLY A 53 -0.19 -20.43 57.59
C GLY A 53 -0.99 -19.58 56.59
N THR A 54 -1.86 -20.20 55.78
CA THR A 54 -2.80 -19.52 54.88
C THR A 54 -4.03 -19.04 55.66
N GLN A 55 -4.57 -19.89 56.55
CA GLN A 55 -5.66 -19.52 57.46
C GLN A 55 -5.29 -18.29 58.30
N ASP A 56 -4.12 -18.31 58.95
CA ASP A 56 -3.66 -17.22 59.83
C ASP A 56 -3.55 -15.89 59.08
N ARG A 57 -3.04 -15.93 57.85
CA ARG A 57 -2.90 -14.74 56.99
C ARG A 57 -4.25 -14.17 56.57
N LEU A 58 -5.24 -15.01 56.29
CA LEU A 58 -6.60 -14.59 55.95
C LEU A 58 -7.33 -14.02 57.18
N LEU A 59 -7.22 -14.67 58.34
CA LEU A 59 -7.77 -14.15 59.60
C LEU A 59 -7.15 -12.81 59.99
N ALA A 60 -5.81 -12.67 59.86
CA ALA A 60 -5.13 -11.41 60.07
C ALA A 60 -5.61 -10.33 59.09
N THR A 61 -5.86 -10.71 57.82
CA THR A 61 -6.41 -9.79 56.80
C THR A 61 -7.84 -9.37 57.14
N ALA A 62 -8.70 -10.29 57.59
CA ALA A 62 -10.07 -10.02 58.05
C ALA A 62 -10.11 -9.03 59.22
N ARG A 63 -9.26 -9.26 60.24
CA ARG A 63 -9.14 -8.37 61.40
C ARG A 63 -8.60 -6.99 61.03
N LYS A 64 -7.64 -6.92 60.11
CA LYS A 64 -7.00 -5.65 59.74
C LYS A 64 -7.85 -4.82 58.76
N HIS A 65 -8.51 -5.46 57.80
CA HIS A 65 -9.14 -4.76 56.67
C HIS A 65 -10.66 -4.95 56.55
N GLY A 66 -11.26 -5.86 57.32
CA GLY A 66 -12.70 -6.19 57.24
C GLY A 66 -13.67 -5.11 57.74
N GLN A 67 -13.24 -3.86 57.87
CA GLN A 67 -14.10 -2.76 58.31
C GLN A 67 -15.10 -2.34 57.24
N SER A 68 -14.73 -2.37 55.95
CA SER A 68 -15.66 -2.05 54.86
C SER A 68 -16.46 -3.28 54.37
N PRO A 69 -17.71 -3.11 53.91
CA PRO A 69 -18.49 -4.18 53.30
C PRO A 69 -17.76 -4.87 52.14
N GLU A 70 -17.09 -4.10 51.29
CA GLU A 70 -16.35 -4.59 50.12
C GLU A 70 -15.17 -5.47 50.54
N ALA A 71 -14.39 -5.02 51.52
CA ALA A 71 -13.26 -5.78 52.05
C ALA A 71 -13.73 -7.10 52.65
N ARG A 72 -14.85 -7.11 53.40
CA ARG A 72 -15.41 -8.35 53.95
C ARG A 72 -15.84 -9.33 52.86
N ARG A 73 -16.52 -8.85 51.81
CA ARG A 73 -16.92 -9.69 50.68
C ARG A 73 -15.70 -10.27 49.97
N ASN A 74 -14.74 -9.43 49.60
CA ASN A 74 -13.52 -9.88 48.92
C ASN A 74 -12.72 -10.92 49.73
N ILE A 75 -12.62 -10.74 51.06
CA ILE A 75 -11.96 -11.70 51.95
C ILE A 75 -12.75 -13.02 51.99
N ALA A 76 -14.08 -12.96 52.13
CA ALA A 76 -14.92 -14.14 52.16
C ALA A 76 -14.86 -14.91 50.82
N ASP A 77 -14.94 -14.22 49.68
CA ASP A 77 -14.94 -14.82 48.34
C ASP A 77 -13.65 -15.62 48.10
N LEU A 78 -12.49 -15.08 48.47
CA LEU A 78 -11.22 -15.79 48.34
C LEU A 78 -11.08 -16.91 49.39
N ALA A 79 -11.34 -16.60 50.66
CA ALA A 79 -11.08 -17.52 51.78
C ALA A 79 -12.01 -18.74 51.80
N LEU A 80 -13.22 -18.61 51.25
CA LEU A 80 -14.22 -19.69 51.19
C LEU A 80 -14.20 -20.43 49.84
N ASN A 81 -13.25 -20.11 48.95
CA ASN A 81 -13.08 -20.82 47.70
C ASN A 81 -12.41 -22.19 47.90
N LYS A 82 -13.10 -23.26 47.48
CA LYS A 82 -12.66 -24.68 47.61
C LYS A 82 -11.47 -25.10 46.76
N ASN A 83 -10.90 -24.18 46.01
CA ASN A 83 -9.75 -24.41 45.15
C ASN A 83 -8.55 -23.52 45.53
N LEU A 84 -8.66 -22.68 46.56
CA LEU A 84 -7.52 -21.91 47.06
C LEU A 84 -6.41 -22.83 47.59
N ASP A 85 -6.78 -23.95 48.21
CA ASP A 85 -5.88 -25.03 48.64
C ASP A 85 -5.12 -25.68 47.47
N LYS A 86 -5.69 -25.67 46.26
CA LYS A 86 -5.08 -26.22 45.04
C LYS A 86 -3.97 -25.34 44.47
N LEU A 87 -3.81 -24.10 44.94
CA LEU A 87 -2.64 -23.28 44.66
C LEU A 87 -1.47 -23.71 45.54
N ALA A 88 -0.24 -23.67 45.02
CA ALA A 88 0.95 -23.92 45.83
C ALA A 88 1.07 -22.88 46.96
N PRO A 89 1.68 -23.21 48.12
CA PRO A 89 1.74 -22.29 49.27
C PRO A 89 2.34 -20.91 48.94
N ARG A 90 3.30 -20.83 48.00
CA ARG A 90 3.83 -19.55 47.51
C ARG A 90 2.77 -18.73 46.77
N GLN A 91 1.95 -19.37 45.94
CA GLN A 91 0.87 -18.74 45.18
C GLN A 91 -0.30 -18.34 46.10
N GLN A 92 -0.65 -19.14 47.11
CA GLN A 92 -1.64 -18.77 48.13
C GLN A 92 -1.24 -17.48 48.86
N ARG A 93 0.05 -17.37 49.26
CA ARG A 93 0.59 -16.15 49.87
C ARG A 93 0.50 -14.95 48.94
N GLU A 94 0.75 -15.18 47.65
CA GLU A 94 0.65 -14.15 46.61
C GLU A 94 -0.79 -13.66 46.47
N ALA A 95 -1.76 -14.55 46.30
CA ALA A 95 -3.18 -14.22 46.21
C ALA A 95 -3.66 -13.41 47.43
N ILE A 96 -3.23 -13.77 48.64
CA ILE A 96 -3.56 -13.01 49.86
C ILE A 96 -2.88 -11.63 49.87
N ARG A 97 -1.63 -11.51 49.41
CA ARG A 97 -0.94 -10.21 49.31
C ARG A 97 -1.68 -9.32 48.31
N THR A 98 -1.94 -9.82 47.11
CA THR A 98 -2.71 -9.16 46.06
C THR A 98 -4.10 -8.73 46.55
N LEU A 99 -4.81 -9.62 47.26
CA LEU A 99 -6.10 -9.30 47.89
C LEU A 99 -6.00 -8.08 48.81
N ARG A 100 -4.94 -7.97 49.63
CA ARG A 100 -4.74 -6.81 50.51
C ARG A 100 -4.51 -5.52 49.73
N GLU A 101 -3.72 -5.58 48.67
CA GLU A 101 -3.40 -4.43 47.81
C GLU A 101 -4.65 -3.93 47.07
N GLY A 102 -5.49 -4.86 46.62
CA GLY A 102 -6.76 -4.59 45.94
C GLY A 102 -7.99 -4.54 46.85
N ILE A 103 -7.85 -4.59 48.19
CA ILE A 103 -8.97 -4.99 49.08
C ILE A 103 -10.22 -4.11 48.98
N LYS A 104 -10.06 -2.86 48.58
CA LYS A 104 -11.14 -1.88 48.39
C LYS A 104 -11.83 -2.00 47.01
N ASN A 105 -11.25 -2.75 46.08
CA ASN A 105 -11.80 -2.96 44.74
C ASN A 105 -12.92 -3.98 44.80
N LYS A 106 -14.16 -3.56 44.51
CA LYS A 106 -15.32 -4.45 44.50
C LYS A 106 -15.10 -5.62 43.54
N GLY A 107 -15.14 -6.85 44.05
CA GLY A 107 -15.08 -8.09 43.27
C GLY A 107 -13.69 -8.72 43.16
N VAL A 108 -12.61 -8.05 43.58
CA VAL A 108 -11.25 -8.61 43.44
C VAL A 108 -11.08 -9.97 44.14
N GLY A 109 -11.81 -10.20 45.24
CA GLY A 109 -11.77 -11.49 45.93
C GLY A 109 -12.36 -12.62 45.10
N ALA A 110 -13.47 -12.34 44.41
CA ALA A 110 -14.11 -13.27 43.48
C ALA A 110 -13.22 -13.54 42.26
N ASP A 111 -12.61 -12.50 41.70
CA ASP A 111 -11.70 -12.61 40.54
C ASP A 111 -10.47 -13.49 40.88
N LEU A 112 -9.88 -13.31 42.08
CA LEU A 112 -8.77 -14.15 42.56
C LEU A 112 -9.20 -15.59 42.87
N ALA A 113 -10.41 -15.77 43.40
CA ALA A 113 -11.01 -17.08 43.64
C ALA A 113 -11.26 -17.86 42.34
N GLU A 114 -11.68 -17.15 41.28
CA GLU A 114 -11.87 -17.71 39.94
C GLU A 114 -10.54 -18.17 39.35
N LEU A 115 -9.51 -17.32 39.37
CA LEU A 115 -8.14 -17.70 38.96
C LEU A 115 -7.64 -18.94 39.72
N ALA A 116 -7.80 -18.99 41.05
CA ALA A 116 -7.39 -20.13 41.87
C ALA A 116 -8.13 -21.44 41.50
N SER A 117 -9.38 -21.30 41.03
CA SER A 117 -10.24 -22.42 40.66
C SER A 117 -9.85 -23.05 39.33
N ASP A 118 -9.35 -22.24 38.41
CA ASP A 118 -9.04 -22.67 37.06
C ASP A 118 -7.77 -23.54 36.97
N LYS A 119 -7.86 -24.61 36.17
CA LYS A 119 -6.76 -25.58 36.01
C LYS A 119 -5.63 -25.06 35.13
N ASP A 120 -5.92 -24.20 34.16
CA ASP A 120 -4.94 -23.68 33.22
C ASP A 120 -4.14 -22.56 33.87
N PHE A 121 -4.78 -21.68 34.66
CA PHE A 121 -4.09 -20.72 35.52
C PHE A 121 -3.13 -21.41 36.50
N ARG A 122 -3.58 -22.47 37.19
CA ARG A 122 -2.72 -23.23 38.13
C ARG A 122 -1.47 -23.83 37.50
N ARG A 123 -1.50 -24.10 36.19
CA ARG A 123 -0.38 -24.67 35.42
C ARG A 123 0.59 -23.61 34.87
N LEU A 124 0.28 -22.32 35.03
CA LEU A 124 1.21 -21.25 34.70
C LEU A 124 2.41 -21.24 35.66
N GLY A 125 3.54 -20.69 35.21
CA GLY A 125 4.70 -20.49 36.07
C GLY A 125 4.40 -19.45 37.16
N GLY A 126 5.04 -19.58 38.33
CA GLY A 126 4.75 -18.72 39.49
C GLY A 126 4.94 -17.21 39.23
N LYS A 127 5.83 -16.84 38.29
CA LYS A 127 6.00 -15.45 37.84
C LYS A 127 4.79 -14.95 37.06
N ASP A 128 4.25 -15.76 36.15
CA ASP A 128 3.11 -15.38 35.31
C ASP A 128 1.82 -15.26 36.13
N GLN A 129 1.59 -16.21 37.05
CA GLN A 129 0.46 -16.15 37.99
C GLN A 129 0.53 -14.90 38.87
N ARG A 130 1.72 -14.57 39.38
CA ARG A 130 1.92 -13.35 40.17
C ARG A 130 1.57 -12.12 39.36
N ASN A 131 2.12 -11.99 38.14
CA ASN A 131 1.85 -10.83 37.29
C ASN A 131 0.35 -10.65 37.04
N ILE A 132 -0.38 -11.72 36.69
CA ILE A 132 -1.83 -11.65 36.47
C ILE A 132 -2.57 -11.20 37.74
N MET A 133 -2.27 -11.81 38.89
CA MET A 133 -2.90 -11.45 40.15
C MET A 133 -2.63 -9.99 40.51
N GLU A 134 -1.38 -9.54 40.43
CA GLU A 134 -0.98 -8.14 40.64
C GLU A 134 -1.75 -7.19 39.72
N SER A 135 -1.82 -7.49 38.41
CA SER A 135 -2.55 -6.67 37.45
C SER A 135 -4.06 -6.65 37.75
N VAL A 136 -4.68 -7.76 38.16
CA VAL A 136 -6.10 -7.81 38.58
C VAL A 136 -6.34 -6.88 39.78
N ALA A 137 -5.46 -6.86 40.78
CA ALA A 137 -5.58 -5.94 41.91
C ALA A 137 -5.29 -4.48 41.55
N ALA A 138 -4.42 -4.23 40.55
CA ALA A 138 -4.09 -2.89 40.09
C ALA A 138 -5.27 -2.20 39.38
N GLN A 139 -6.19 -2.95 38.78
CA GLN A 139 -7.38 -2.43 38.07
C GLN A 139 -8.49 -1.93 39.02
N ARG A 140 -8.27 -0.75 39.59
CA ARG A 140 -9.19 -0.09 40.54
C ARG A 140 -10.46 0.37 39.84
N GLY A 141 -11.61 -0.18 40.24
CA GLY A 141 -12.92 0.27 39.78
C GLY A 141 -13.32 -0.19 38.37
N ASP A 142 -12.40 -0.74 37.57
CA ASP A 142 -12.73 -1.31 36.26
C ASP A 142 -12.95 -2.83 36.36
N ARG A 143 -14.22 -3.24 36.43
CA ARG A 143 -14.57 -4.66 36.42
C ARG A 143 -14.30 -5.31 35.07
N SER A 144 -14.46 -4.60 33.96
CA SER A 144 -14.29 -5.16 32.63
C SER A 144 -12.82 -5.48 32.34
N ALA A 145 -11.88 -4.61 32.75
CA ALA A 145 -10.45 -4.88 32.65
C ALA A 145 -10.01 -6.06 33.52
N ARG A 146 -10.59 -6.21 34.73
CA ARG A 146 -10.33 -7.38 35.58
C ARG A 146 -10.86 -8.67 34.98
N ASN A 147 -12.10 -8.67 34.49
CA ASN A 147 -12.66 -9.84 33.81
C ASN A 147 -11.77 -10.24 32.62
N ALA A 148 -11.33 -9.28 31.80
CA ALA A 148 -10.40 -9.56 30.71
C ALA A 148 -9.06 -10.20 31.17
N LEU A 149 -8.49 -9.75 32.29
CA LEU A 149 -7.29 -10.35 32.87
C LEU A 149 -7.55 -11.75 33.43
N VAL A 150 -8.72 -11.98 34.03
CA VAL A 150 -9.15 -13.30 34.51
C VAL A 150 -9.33 -14.25 33.33
N ASP A 151 -10.13 -13.88 32.33
CA ASP A 151 -10.37 -14.67 31.12
C ASP A 151 -9.06 -15.00 30.39
N LEU A 152 -8.15 -14.03 30.28
CA LEU A 152 -6.83 -14.24 29.70
C LEU A 152 -5.99 -15.21 30.55
N GLY A 153 -5.99 -15.05 31.88
CA GLY A 153 -5.23 -15.89 32.81
C GLY A 153 -5.72 -17.33 32.89
N THR A 154 -7.00 -17.58 32.62
CA THR A 154 -7.62 -18.91 32.61
C THR A 154 -7.67 -19.53 31.21
N SER A 155 -7.27 -18.80 30.17
CA SER A 155 -7.22 -19.32 28.81
C SER A 155 -6.15 -20.39 28.61
N LYS A 156 -6.57 -21.50 27.97
CA LYS A 156 -5.67 -22.55 27.50
C LYS A 156 -4.63 -22.02 26.52
N GLY A 157 -5.03 -21.14 25.61
CA GLY A 157 -4.16 -20.52 24.62
C GLY A 157 -3.10 -19.63 25.24
N PHE A 158 -3.48 -18.77 26.19
CA PHE A 158 -2.54 -17.91 26.92
C PHE A 158 -1.45 -18.72 27.62
N ARG A 159 -1.83 -19.84 28.27
CA ARG A 159 -0.86 -20.78 28.88
C ARG A 159 0.13 -21.37 27.88
N GLN A 160 -0.26 -21.53 26.62
CA GLN A 160 0.62 -22.08 25.57
C GLN A 160 1.58 -21.03 24.97
N LEU A 161 1.38 -19.73 25.23
CA LEU A 161 2.28 -18.67 24.79
C LEU A 161 3.63 -18.71 25.52
N LYS A 162 4.68 -18.18 24.90
CA LYS A 162 5.97 -17.98 25.57
C LYS A 162 5.84 -16.95 26.70
N GLY A 163 6.64 -17.10 27.76
CA GLY A 163 6.54 -16.23 28.95
C GLY A 163 6.73 -14.73 28.68
N SER A 164 7.60 -14.36 27.74
CA SER A 164 7.75 -12.96 27.30
C SER A 164 6.46 -12.41 26.69
N MET A 165 5.79 -13.22 25.87
CA MET A 165 4.54 -12.86 25.21
C MET A 165 3.37 -12.76 26.18
N ARG A 166 3.26 -13.71 27.11
CA ARG A 166 2.30 -13.65 28.22
C ARG A 166 2.45 -12.36 29.02
N LYS A 167 3.67 -12.03 29.41
CA LYS A 167 3.96 -10.79 30.13
C LYS A 167 3.55 -9.57 29.31
N GLN A 168 3.86 -9.54 28.01
CA GLN A 168 3.49 -8.41 27.17
C GLN A 168 1.97 -8.19 27.10
N LEU A 169 1.17 -9.23 26.93
CA LEU A 169 -0.31 -9.10 26.91
C LEU A 169 -0.86 -8.57 28.24
N VAL A 170 -0.30 -9.04 29.36
CA VAL A 170 -0.66 -8.55 30.70
C VAL A 170 -0.23 -7.09 30.88
N ASP A 171 1.00 -6.74 30.50
CA ASP A 171 1.52 -5.37 30.60
C ASP A 171 0.70 -4.39 29.74
N GLU A 172 0.24 -4.79 28.55
CA GLU A 172 -0.62 -3.94 27.70
C GLU A 172 -2.04 -3.77 28.27
N LEU A 173 -2.61 -4.78 28.94
CA LEU A 173 -3.85 -4.63 29.73
C LEU A 173 -3.66 -3.70 30.93
N GLU A 174 -2.50 -3.76 31.58
CA GLU A 174 -2.22 -2.99 32.80
C GLU A 174 -1.95 -1.51 32.53
N LYS A 175 -1.20 -1.20 31.46
CA LYS A 175 -0.77 0.17 31.13
C LYS A 175 -1.91 1.18 30.94
N ARG A 176 -3.16 0.73 30.79
CA ARG A 176 -4.27 1.61 30.38
C ARG A 176 -5.39 1.59 31.41
N ARG A 177 -5.84 2.81 31.76
CA ARG A 177 -6.80 3.06 32.84
C ARG A 177 -8.21 3.13 32.27
N SER A 178 -9.05 2.24 32.79
CA SER A 178 -10.52 2.24 32.84
C SER A 178 -11.30 2.54 31.56
N GLY A 179 -12.11 1.58 31.08
CA GLY A 179 -13.10 1.87 30.05
C GLY A 179 -13.59 0.69 29.19
N LYS A 180 -14.49 1.01 28.25
CA LYS A 180 -14.99 0.05 27.25
C LYS A 180 -13.91 -0.39 26.25
N ALA A 181 -12.82 0.37 26.11
CA ALA A 181 -11.75 0.07 25.16
C ALA A 181 -10.91 -1.13 25.63
N GLU A 182 -10.70 -1.24 26.94
CA GLU A 182 -9.95 -2.28 27.64
C GLU A 182 -10.67 -3.63 27.55
N ALA A 183 -11.99 -3.64 27.76
CA ALA A 183 -12.82 -4.83 27.60
C ALA A 183 -12.70 -5.43 26.18
N ARG A 184 -12.74 -4.55 25.16
CA ARG A 184 -12.60 -4.95 23.76
C ARG A 184 -11.20 -5.48 23.44
N PHE A 185 -10.15 -4.86 24.00
CA PHE A 185 -8.80 -5.38 23.87
C PHE A 185 -8.66 -6.75 24.54
N GLY A 186 -9.17 -6.91 25.76
CA GLY A 186 -9.13 -8.17 26.49
C GLY A 186 -9.71 -9.32 25.68
N LYS A 187 -10.89 -9.10 25.09
CA LYS A 187 -11.52 -10.06 24.18
C LYS A 187 -10.65 -10.39 22.96
N ALA A 188 -10.12 -9.37 22.27
CA ALA A 188 -9.25 -9.57 21.11
C ALA A 188 -7.93 -10.31 21.46
N ALA A 189 -7.31 -9.97 22.60
CA ALA A 189 -6.10 -10.61 23.09
C ALA A 189 -6.34 -12.07 23.46
N LEU A 190 -7.50 -12.37 24.06
CA LEU A 190 -7.94 -13.72 24.36
C LEU A 190 -8.14 -14.54 23.07
N GLU A 191 -8.87 -13.99 22.09
CA GLU A 191 -9.10 -14.63 20.78
C GLU A 191 -7.78 -14.96 20.07
N LEU A 192 -6.84 -14.01 20.03
CA LEU A 192 -5.49 -14.26 19.50
C LEU A 192 -4.75 -15.34 20.30
N ALA A 193 -4.77 -15.27 21.63
CA ALA A 193 -4.07 -16.23 22.47
C ALA A 193 -4.58 -17.66 22.27
N ASP A 194 -5.89 -17.82 22.06
CA ASP A 194 -6.55 -19.11 21.80
C ASP A 194 -6.38 -19.63 20.37
N SER A 195 -6.02 -18.76 19.42
CA SER A 195 -5.70 -19.17 18.06
C SER A 195 -4.43 -20.03 17.95
N ALA A 196 -4.55 -21.20 17.32
CA ALA A 196 -3.40 -22.06 17.03
C ALA A 196 -2.45 -21.44 16.00
N SER A 197 -2.98 -20.68 15.04
CA SER A 197 -2.20 -19.98 14.02
C SER A 197 -1.33 -18.90 14.65
N PHE A 198 -1.91 -18.08 15.53
CA PHE A 198 -1.17 -17.04 16.26
C PHE A 198 0.03 -17.61 17.02
N ARG A 199 -0.16 -18.74 17.70
CA ARG A 199 0.91 -19.42 18.46
C ARG A 199 2.05 -19.96 17.58
N ARG A 200 1.81 -20.17 16.28
CA ARG A 200 2.81 -20.61 15.30
C ARG A 200 3.56 -19.45 14.64
N LEU A 201 3.08 -18.21 14.78
CA LEU A 201 3.77 -17.03 14.27
C LEU A 201 5.15 -16.85 14.94
N ALA A 202 6.05 -16.16 14.25
CA ALA A 202 7.33 -15.78 14.82
C ALA A 202 7.14 -14.91 16.08
N PRO A 203 7.98 -15.04 17.14
CA PRO A 203 7.75 -14.35 18.41
C PRO A 203 7.69 -12.82 18.32
N ASP A 204 8.47 -12.24 17.42
CA ASP A 204 8.46 -10.81 17.09
C ASP A 204 7.16 -10.41 16.38
N VAL A 205 6.65 -11.24 15.47
CA VAL A 205 5.35 -11.04 14.78
C VAL A 205 4.20 -11.12 15.78
N GLN A 206 4.21 -12.10 16.68
CA GLN A 206 3.26 -12.19 17.80
C GLN A 206 3.27 -10.89 18.60
N SER A 207 4.45 -10.42 19.01
CA SER A 207 4.63 -9.19 19.78
C SER A 207 4.10 -7.96 19.06
N GLN A 208 4.34 -7.83 17.75
CA GLN A 208 3.86 -6.72 16.95
C GLN A 208 2.33 -6.73 16.83
N LEU A 209 1.70 -7.87 16.55
CA LEU A 209 0.24 -7.98 16.52
C LEU A 209 -0.42 -7.63 17.86
N ALA A 210 0.15 -8.10 18.97
CA ALA A 210 -0.35 -7.74 20.30
C ALA A 210 -0.27 -6.23 20.59
N LYS A 211 0.78 -5.56 20.11
CA LYS A 211 0.87 -4.09 20.17
C LYS A 211 -0.12 -3.42 19.22
N ALA A 212 -0.34 -4.01 18.05
CA ALA A 212 -1.23 -3.48 17.03
C ALA A 212 -2.71 -3.57 17.44
N ILE A 213 -3.13 -4.51 18.28
CA ILE A 213 -4.51 -4.56 18.80
C ILE A 213 -4.74 -3.71 20.06
N ALA A 214 -3.67 -3.22 20.71
CA ALA A 214 -3.68 -2.53 22.00
C ALA A 214 -4.67 -1.34 22.06
N PRO A 215 -5.25 -1.00 23.22
CA PRO A 215 -6.12 0.17 23.29
C PRO A 215 -5.37 1.43 22.82
N GLY A 216 -6.04 2.33 22.08
CA GLY A 216 -5.39 3.49 21.46
C GLY A 216 -4.70 3.24 20.11
N ARG A 217 -4.62 2.00 19.64
CA ARG A 217 -4.20 1.60 18.28
C ARG A 217 -4.79 0.21 17.94
N PRO A 218 -5.76 0.01 17.02
CA PRO A 218 -6.53 0.95 16.19
C PRO A 218 -7.70 1.61 16.93
N SER A 219 -8.26 2.65 16.30
CA SER A 219 -9.34 3.48 16.85
C SER A 219 -10.70 2.78 16.94
N SER A 220 -10.94 1.75 16.12
CA SER A 220 -12.25 1.11 15.97
C SER A 220 -12.28 -0.37 16.39
N GLN A 221 -13.48 -0.86 16.74
CA GLN A 221 -13.69 -2.29 17.01
C GLN A 221 -13.52 -3.15 15.75
N ALA A 222 -13.94 -2.64 14.57
CA ALA A 222 -13.81 -3.36 13.30
C ALA A 222 -12.34 -3.63 12.95
N SER A 223 -11.48 -2.62 13.07
CA SER A 223 -10.04 -2.78 12.82
C SER A 223 -9.38 -3.76 13.80
N ARG A 224 -9.85 -3.83 15.06
CA ARG A 224 -9.36 -4.85 16.01
C ARG A 224 -9.78 -6.25 15.58
N SER A 225 -11.04 -6.42 15.17
CA SER A 225 -11.53 -7.70 14.67
C SER A 225 -10.74 -8.17 13.45
N ALA A 226 -10.49 -7.28 12.48
CA ALA A 226 -9.67 -7.60 11.31
C ALA A 226 -8.21 -7.95 11.66
N LEU A 227 -7.60 -7.29 12.65
CA LEU A 227 -6.27 -7.68 13.16
C LEU A 227 -6.27 -9.04 13.86
N VAL A 228 -7.33 -9.36 14.62
CA VAL A 228 -7.48 -10.67 15.26
C VAL A 228 -7.65 -11.77 14.21
N GLU A 229 -8.44 -11.50 13.17
CA GLU A 229 -8.64 -12.38 12.03
C GLU A 229 -7.32 -12.65 11.30
N LEU A 230 -6.59 -11.59 10.91
CA LEU A 230 -5.27 -11.70 10.30
C LEU A 230 -4.28 -12.49 11.19
N GLY A 231 -4.20 -12.16 12.48
CA GLY A 231 -3.32 -12.86 13.42
C GLY A 231 -3.72 -14.31 13.71
N SER A 232 -4.98 -14.65 13.44
CA SER A 232 -5.51 -16.01 13.56
C SER A 232 -5.50 -16.79 12.25
N ASN A 233 -5.12 -16.14 11.15
CA ASN A 233 -5.13 -16.72 9.82
C ASN A 233 -4.08 -17.86 9.70
N PRO A 234 -4.49 -19.08 9.32
CA PRO A 234 -3.56 -20.20 9.19
C PRO A 234 -2.60 -20.04 8.01
N GLY A 235 -2.97 -19.29 6.98
CA GLY A 235 -2.11 -18.91 5.85
C GLY A 235 -0.93 -18.04 6.30
N LEU A 236 -1.17 -16.99 7.08
CA LEU A 236 -0.10 -16.16 7.67
C LEU A 236 0.89 -17.01 8.48
N ALA A 237 0.39 -17.96 9.27
CA ALA A 237 1.22 -18.85 10.08
C ALA A 237 2.05 -19.87 9.28
N LYS A 238 1.71 -20.12 8.01
CA LYS A 238 2.49 -20.98 7.09
C LYS A 238 3.59 -20.21 6.36
N LEU A 239 3.54 -18.88 6.34
CA LEU A 239 4.54 -18.07 5.64
C LEU A 239 5.90 -18.10 6.36
N PRO A 240 7.01 -17.91 5.64
CA PRO A 240 8.32 -17.67 6.26
C PRO A 240 8.27 -16.49 7.24
N ALA A 241 9.08 -16.54 8.30
CA ALA A 241 9.07 -15.51 9.34
C ALA A 241 9.36 -14.09 8.80
N GLU A 242 10.17 -13.99 7.74
CA GLU A 242 10.42 -12.72 7.06
C GLU A 242 9.18 -12.18 6.34
N THR A 243 8.47 -13.02 5.60
CA THR A 243 7.20 -12.63 4.98
C THR A 243 6.15 -12.27 6.03
N GLN A 244 6.08 -13.01 7.15
CA GLN A 244 5.19 -12.64 8.27
C GLN A 244 5.50 -11.23 8.81
N ARG A 245 6.78 -10.87 8.95
CA ARG A 245 7.18 -9.50 9.35
C ARG A 245 6.73 -8.47 8.33
N LYS A 246 6.96 -8.71 7.03
CA LYS A 246 6.52 -7.79 5.97
C LYS A 246 5.01 -7.56 5.98
N VAL A 247 4.20 -8.60 6.20
CA VAL A 247 2.74 -8.44 6.37
C VAL A 247 2.43 -7.43 7.49
N LEU A 248 3.18 -7.46 8.59
CA LEU A 248 2.95 -6.54 9.70
C LEU A 248 3.53 -5.13 9.49
N GLU A 249 4.57 -4.98 8.68
CA GLU A 249 5.11 -3.68 8.27
C GLU A 249 4.08 -2.88 7.45
N HIS A 250 3.16 -3.58 6.79
CA HIS A 250 2.07 -3.00 6.00
C HIS A 250 0.76 -2.83 6.76
N LEU A 251 0.73 -3.03 8.10
CA LEU A 251 -0.46 -2.67 8.88
C LEU A 251 -0.74 -1.17 8.76
N PRO A 252 -2.02 -0.76 8.68
CA PRO A 252 -2.35 0.65 8.55
C PRO A 252 -1.90 1.41 9.81
N PRO A 253 -1.40 2.65 9.67
CA PRO A 253 -1.00 3.43 10.84
C PRO A 253 -2.21 3.63 11.75
N PRO A 254 -2.03 3.77 13.08
CA PRO A 254 -3.14 3.82 14.04
C PRO A 254 -4.17 4.95 13.82
N HIS A 255 -3.80 5.96 13.03
CA HIS A 255 -4.59 7.15 12.73
C HIS A 255 -5.15 7.16 11.31
N ALA A 256 -4.94 6.10 10.52
CA ALA A 256 -5.63 5.96 9.24
C ALA A 256 -7.15 5.98 9.46
N GLY A 257 -7.89 6.51 8.49
CA GLY A 257 -9.35 6.52 8.52
C GLY A 257 -9.90 5.11 8.79
N ARG A 258 -10.99 5.04 9.57
CA ARG A 258 -11.53 3.77 10.07
C ARG A 258 -11.81 2.76 8.95
N GLU A 259 -12.46 3.22 7.89
CA GLU A 259 -12.89 2.40 6.75
C GLU A 259 -11.68 1.89 5.95
N LYS A 260 -10.82 2.80 5.48
CA LYS A 260 -9.56 2.47 4.79
C LYS A 260 -8.67 1.46 5.55
N SER A 261 -8.67 1.52 6.89
CA SER A 261 -7.88 0.58 7.70
C SER A 261 -8.47 -0.84 7.71
N VAL A 262 -9.79 -0.99 7.67
CA VAL A 262 -10.45 -2.30 7.66
C VAL A 262 -10.29 -2.93 6.28
N ASP A 263 -10.59 -2.19 5.21
CA ASP A 263 -10.51 -2.70 3.84
C ASP A 263 -9.10 -3.19 3.49
N HIS A 264 -8.08 -2.49 3.98
CA HIS A 264 -6.68 -2.90 3.79
C HIS A 264 -6.33 -4.17 4.59
N LEU A 265 -6.82 -4.31 5.82
CA LEU A 265 -6.61 -5.54 6.60
C LEU A 265 -7.33 -6.73 5.97
N ASP A 266 -8.49 -6.51 5.37
CA ASP A 266 -9.23 -7.53 4.64
C ASP A 266 -8.45 -7.97 3.40
N ARG A 267 -7.83 -7.06 2.64
CA ARG A 267 -6.93 -7.38 1.53
C ARG A 267 -5.72 -8.19 1.95
N LEU A 268 -5.04 -7.79 3.04
CA LEU A 268 -3.92 -8.55 3.58
C LEU A 268 -4.37 -9.95 3.99
N THR A 269 -5.56 -10.07 4.59
CA THR A 269 -6.15 -11.35 4.99
C THR A 269 -6.45 -12.21 3.76
N THR A 270 -7.13 -11.66 2.75
CA THR A 270 -7.40 -12.35 1.47
C THR A 270 -6.13 -12.86 0.82
N LEU A 271 -5.09 -12.03 0.74
CA LEU A 271 -3.81 -12.40 0.15
C LEU A 271 -3.19 -13.59 0.89
N VAL A 272 -3.16 -13.58 2.22
CA VAL A 272 -2.50 -14.66 2.99
C VAL A 272 -3.38 -15.91 3.15
N ASP A 273 -4.71 -15.80 3.11
CA ASP A 273 -5.63 -16.91 3.41
C ASP A 273 -5.66 -17.97 2.31
N GLY A 274 -5.58 -17.57 1.04
CA GLY A 274 -5.77 -18.45 -0.11
C GLY A 274 -4.79 -19.63 -0.21
N GLY A 275 -3.71 -19.62 0.56
CA GLY A 275 -2.68 -20.67 0.58
C GLY A 275 -1.81 -20.68 -0.68
N GLU A 276 -2.31 -20.20 -1.81
CA GLU A 276 -1.59 -20.00 -3.07
C GLU A 276 -0.46 -18.98 -2.92
N PHE A 277 -0.71 -17.89 -2.19
CA PHE A 277 0.34 -16.89 -1.88
C PHE A 277 1.56 -17.53 -1.18
N ALA A 278 1.33 -18.48 -0.28
CA ALA A 278 2.40 -19.20 0.41
C ALA A 278 3.24 -20.11 -0.51
N LYS A 279 2.73 -20.45 -1.72
CA LYS A 279 3.45 -21.22 -2.73
C LYS A 279 4.34 -20.35 -3.62
N LEU A 280 4.13 -19.03 -3.62
CA LEU A 280 4.98 -18.10 -4.36
C LEU A 280 6.38 -18.04 -3.75
N ARG A 281 7.35 -17.63 -4.57
CA ARG A 281 8.72 -17.38 -4.10
C ARG A 281 8.74 -16.25 -3.05
N PRO A 282 9.56 -16.35 -1.99
CA PRO A 282 9.63 -15.31 -0.94
C PRO A 282 9.90 -13.90 -1.48
N GLU A 283 10.73 -13.78 -2.51
CA GLU A 283 11.05 -12.49 -3.14
C GLU A 283 9.79 -11.87 -3.76
N LEU A 284 8.97 -12.67 -4.45
CA LEU A 284 7.72 -12.23 -5.06
C LEU A 284 6.65 -11.92 -4.00
N GLN A 285 6.56 -12.74 -2.94
CA GLN A 285 5.68 -12.44 -1.79
C GLN A 285 5.99 -11.06 -1.21
N GLY A 286 7.28 -10.75 -1.01
CA GLY A 286 7.72 -9.45 -0.52
C GLY A 286 7.32 -8.31 -1.46
N ARG A 287 7.58 -8.46 -2.76
CA ARG A 287 7.21 -7.45 -3.77
C ARG A 287 5.70 -7.21 -3.83
N MET A 288 4.88 -8.26 -3.74
CA MET A 288 3.42 -8.14 -3.71
C MET A 288 2.95 -7.36 -2.50
N LEU A 289 3.47 -7.67 -1.31
CA LEU A 289 3.15 -6.94 -0.08
C LEU A 289 3.54 -5.46 -0.19
N ASP A 290 4.70 -5.16 -0.77
CA ASP A 290 5.15 -3.78 -1.00
C ASP A 290 4.31 -3.03 -2.04
N ALA A 291 3.67 -3.74 -2.97
CA ALA A 291 2.78 -3.16 -3.98
C ALA A 291 1.38 -2.85 -3.42
N ILE A 292 0.85 -3.67 -2.50
CA ILE A 292 -0.44 -3.41 -1.85
C ILE A 292 -0.32 -2.54 -0.59
N ARG A 293 0.81 -1.86 -0.38
CA ARG A 293 0.98 -0.96 0.77
C ARG A 293 -0.07 0.17 0.71
N PRO A 294 -0.71 0.53 1.84
CA PRO A 294 -1.74 1.56 1.87
C PRO A 294 -1.31 2.86 1.18
N GLY A 295 -2.13 3.31 0.23
CA GLY A 295 -1.96 4.59 -0.46
C GLY A 295 -0.86 4.60 -1.52
N ARG A 296 -0.33 3.43 -1.89
CA ARG A 296 0.53 3.29 -3.07
C ARG A 296 -0.29 3.19 -4.35
N LEU A 297 -1.36 2.41 -4.32
CA LEU A 297 -2.29 2.19 -5.43
C LEU A 297 -3.70 2.60 -5.00
N GLU A 298 -4.60 2.75 -5.97
CA GLU A 298 -6.01 2.93 -5.65
C GLU A 298 -6.59 1.66 -5.00
N PRO A 299 -7.62 1.79 -4.14
CA PRO A 299 -8.10 0.67 -3.37
C PRO A 299 -8.50 -0.56 -4.21
N GLU A 300 -9.15 -0.37 -5.34
CA GLU A 300 -9.53 -1.42 -6.29
C GLU A 300 -8.32 -2.14 -6.92
N HIS A 301 -7.21 -1.43 -7.12
CA HIS A 301 -5.98 -2.00 -7.68
C HIS A 301 -5.20 -2.79 -6.64
N GLU A 302 -5.17 -2.32 -5.38
CA GLU A 302 -4.64 -3.12 -4.26
C GLU A 302 -5.44 -4.43 -4.10
N GLN A 303 -6.77 -4.38 -4.23
CA GLN A 303 -7.62 -5.58 -4.19
C GLN A 303 -7.32 -6.51 -5.36
N THR A 304 -7.18 -5.98 -6.58
CA THR A 304 -6.81 -6.77 -7.77
C THR A 304 -5.49 -7.52 -7.56
N LEU A 305 -4.49 -6.89 -6.93
CA LEU A 305 -3.22 -7.54 -6.61
C LEU A 305 -3.36 -8.60 -5.50
N ALA A 306 -4.20 -8.36 -4.50
CA ALA A 306 -4.50 -9.35 -3.46
C ALA A 306 -5.19 -10.58 -4.06
N ASP A 307 -6.14 -10.37 -4.97
CA ASP A 307 -6.85 -11.43 -5.69
C ASP A 307 -5.90 -12.20 -6.62
N LEU A 308 -5.03 -11.50 -7.34
CA LEU A 308 -4.01 -12.13 -8.18
C LEU A 308 -3.10 -13.05 -7.35
N GLY A 309 -2.54 -12.53 -6.25
CA GLY A 309 -1.61 -13.25 -5.37
C GLY A 309 -2.24 -14.43 -4.62
N SER A 310 -3.56 -14.41 -4.42
CA SER A 310 -4.32 -15.51 -3.82
C SER A 310 -4.86 -16.53 -4.84
N SER A 311 -4.75 -16.24 -6.15
CA SER A 311 -5.29 -17.10 -7.20
C SER A 311 -4.43 -18.34 -7.46
N LYS A 312 -5.09 -19.46 -7.79
CA LYS A 312 -4.41 -20.72 -8.17
C LYS A 312 -3.70 -20.58 -9.50
N GLY A 313 -4.29 -19.80 -10.42
CA GLY A 313 -3.71 -19.52 -11.73
C GLY A 313 -2.35 -18.85 -11.63
N PHE A 314 -2.25 -17.80 -10.83
CA PHE A 314 -0.98 -17.08 -10.66
C PHE A 314 0.10 -17.97 -10.02
N ALA A 315 -0.26 -18.76 -9.01
CA ALA A 315 0.65 -19.73 -8.40
C ALA A 315 1.06 -20.86 -9.37
N ALA A 316 0.26 -21.16 -10.39
CA ALA A 316 0.54 -22.16 -11.42
C ALA A 316 1.32 -21.63 -12.64
N LEU A 317 1.52 -20.32 -12.75
CA LEU A 317 2.44 -19.73 -13.73
C LEU A 317 3.90 -20.09 -13.39
N SER A 318 4.75 -20.14 -14.41
CA SER A 318 6.21 -20.24 -14.21
C SER A 318 6.75 -18.97 -13.54
N ALA A 319 7.92 -19.07 -12.89
CA ALA A 319 8.54 -17.92 -12.23
C ALA A 319 8.72 -16.69 -13.16
N PRO A 320 9.20 -16.84 -14.42
CA PRO A 320 9.28 -15.70 -15.34
C PRO A 320 7.91 -15.12 -15.72
N GLU A 321 6.89 -15.95 -15.90
CA GLU A 321 5.51 -15.48 -16.17
C GLU A 321 4.93 -14.72 -14.98
N GLN A 322 5.18 -15.20 -13.76
CA GLN A 322 4.79 -14.50 -12.53
C GLN A 322 5.46 -13.14 -12.42
N ASP A 323 6.77 -13.07 -12.62
CA ASP A 323 7.52 -11.81 -12.56
C ASP A 323 7.01 -10.82 -13.61
N ARG A 324 6.80 -11.30 -14.84
CA ARG A 324 6.31 -10.48 -15.96
C ARG A 324 4.91 -9.93 -15.71
N LEU A 325 3.95 -10.78 -15.34
CA LEU A 325 2.58 -10.33 -15.03
C LEU A 325 2.59 -9.39 -13.84
N PHE A 326 3.24 -9.76 -12.74
CA PHE A 326 3.27 -8.92 -11.55
C PHE A 326 3.89 -7.54 -11.85
N GLN A 327 4.99 -7.50 -12.58
CA GLN A 327 5.61 -6.23 -12.96
C GLN A 327 4.68 -5.36 -13.81
N TYR A 328 3.92 -5.98 -14.71
CA TYR A 328 2.95 -5.29 -15.56
C TYR A 328 1.84 -4.62 -14.77
N VAL A 329 1.35 -5.28 -13.71
CA VAL A 329 0.15 -4.85 -12.97
C VAL A 329 0.42 -4.27 -11.59
N SER A 330 1.67 -4.18 -11.13
CA SER A 330 2.01 -3.64 -9.79
C SER A 330 2.58 -2.22 -9.79
N GLY A 331 2.77 -1.64 -10.98
CA GLY A 331 3.28 -0.30 -11.15
C GLY A 331 2.27 0.78 -10.79
N THR A 332 2.80 1.96 -10.49
CA THR A 332 2.07 3.24 -10.39
C THR A 332 2.11 4.05 -11.69
N ASN A 333 2.87 3.58 -12.69
CA ASN A 333 2.96 4.18 -14.01
C ASN A 333 1.62 4.16 -14.75
N PRO A 334 1.43 5.07 -15.72
CA PRO A 334 0.16 5.21 -16.45
C PRO A 334 -0.30 3.90 -17.07
N LEU A 335 0.58 3.14 -17.73
CA LEU A 335 0.23 1.90 -18.40
C LEU A 335 -0.32 0.84 -17.42
N SER A 336 0.36 0.64 -16.28
CA SER A 336 -0.08 -0.32 -15.26
C SER A 336 -1.47 0.01 -14.69
N ARG A 337 -1.84 1.28 -14.57
CA ARG A 337 -3.15 1.70 -14.01
C ARG A 337 -4.33 1.23 -14.84
N TYR A 338 -4.25 1.34 -16.16
CA TYR A 338 -5.35 0.88 -17.02
C TYR A 338 -5.48 -0.64 -16.98
N VAL A 339 -4.35 -1.34 -17.02
CA VAL A 339 -4.28 -2.80 -17.05
C VAL A 339 -4.77 -3.42 -15.74
N GLN A 340 -4.55 -2.76 -14.60
CA GLN A 340 -5.06 -3.21 -13.30
C GLN A 340 -6.59 -3.36 -13.31
N THR A 341 -7.31 -2.41 -13.91
CA THR A 341 -8.78 -2.46 -14.00
C THR A 341 -9.25 -3.69 -14.76
N ASP A 342 -8.68 -3.95 -15.94
CA ASP A 342 -9.08 -5.09 -16.78
C ASP A 342 -8.63 -6.44 -16.22
N LEU A 343 -7.49 -6.46 -15.51
CA LEU A 343 -7.11 -7.65 -14.73
C LEU A 343 -8.15 -7.92 -13.63
N GLY A 344 -8.59 -6.88 -12.91
CA GLY A 344 -9.66 -7.00 -11.91
C GLY A 344 -10.93 -7.62 -12.49
N VAL A 345 -11.37 -7.15 -13.66
CA VAL A 345 -12.51 -7.72 -14.41
C VAL A 345 -12.27 -9.20 -14.75
N THR A 346 -11.08 -9.54 -15.23
CA THR A 346 -10.70 -10.92 -15.55
C THR A 346 -10.76 -11.82 -14.32
N LEU A 347 -10.17 -11.39 -13.20
CA LEU A 347 -10.13 -12.14 -11.95
C LEU A 347 -11.53 -12.32 -11.35
N ALA A 348 -12.39 -11.29 -11.42
CA ALA A 348 -13.78 -11.36 -10.95
C ALA A 348 -14.70 -12.19 -11.86
N GLY A 349 -14.27 -12.49 -13.10
CA GLY A 349 -15.04 -13.22 -14.09
C GLY A 349 -15.38 -14.65 -13.64
N LYS A 350 -16.63 -15.07 -13.87
CA LYS A 350 -17.09 -16.44 -13.54
C LYS A 350 -16.24 -17.52 -14.23
N GLY A 351 -15.73 -17.25 -15.43
CA GLY A 351 -14.83 -18.15 -16.16
C GLY A 351 -13.51 -18.38 -15.42
N PHE A 352 -12.92 -17.32 -14.87
CA PHE A 352 -11.71 -17.40 -14.06
C PHE A 352 -11.98 -18.09 -12.72
N GLN A 353 -13.02 -17.66 -12.00
CA GLN A 353 -13.35 -18.19 -10.67
C GLN A 353 -13.74 -19.69 -10.68
N LYS A 354 -14.34 -20.18 -11.76
CA LYS A 354 -14.71 -21.60 -11.90
C LYS A 354 -13.60 -22.48 -12.49
N ALA A 355 -12.59 -21.88 -13.12
CA ALA A 355 -11.48 -22.64 -13.68
C ALA A 355 -10.61 -23.23 -12.55
N ASP A 356 -9.97 -24.36 -12.85
CA ASP A 356 -8.92 -24.89 -11.98
C ASP A 356 -7.63 -24.04 -12.12
N GLY A 357 -6.56 -24.42 -11.41
CA GLY A 357 -5.30 -23.67 -11.45
C GLY A 357 -4.70 -23.59 -12.87
N ALA A 358 -4.83 -24.64 -13.68
CA ALA A 358 -4.31 -24.64 -15.05
C ALA A 358 -5.15 -23.73 -15.97
N GLY A 359 -6.48 -23.78 -15.88
CA GLY A 359 -7.37 -22.93 -16.64
C GLY A 359 -7.29 -21.45 -16.23
N GLN A 360 -7.07 -21.15 -14.94
CA GLN A 360 -6.76 -19.79 -14.50
C GLN A 360 -5.41 -19.31 -15.04
N ALA A 361 -4.37 -20.15 -14.99
CA ALA A 361 -3.05 -19.81 -15.52
C ALA A 361 -3.11 -19.49 -17.03
N GLU A 362 -3.87 -20.26 -17.81
CA GLU A 362 -4.03 -20.01 -19.25
C GLU A 362 -4.78 -18.69 -19.54
N GLN A 363 -5.78 -18.34 -18.72
CA GLN A 363 -6.42 -17.03 -18.81
C GLN A 363 -5.44 -15.90 -18.51
N LEU A 364 -4.54 -16.05 -17.53
CA LEU A 364 -3.49 -15.06 -17.25
C LEU A 364 -2.43 -14.98 -18.36
N ARG A 365 -2.07 -16.10 -19.00
CA ARG A 365 -1.20 -16.08 -20.19
C ARG A 365 -1.86 -15.36 -21.36
N THR A 366 -3.15 -15.61 -21.56
CA THR A 366 -3.95 -14.90 -22.56
C THR A 366 -4.01 -13.41 -22.23
N PHE A 367 -4.24 -13.04 -20.97
CA PHE A 367 -4.17 -11.65 -20.52
C PHE A 367 -2.81 -11.00 -20.84
N LEU A 368 -1.69 -11.69 -20.59
CA LEU A 368 -0.35 -11.20 -20.94
C LEU A 368 -0.11 -11.05 -22.44
N ARG A 369 -0.72 -11.90 -23.27
CA ARG A 369 -0.54 -11.88 -24.73
C ARG A 369 -1.41 -10.82 -25.38
N GLU A 370 -2.69 -10.81 -25.04
CA GLU A 370 -3.67 -9.87 -25.61
C GLU A 370 -3.56 -8.49 -24.98
N GLN A 371 -3.10 -8.39 -23.72
CA GLN A 371 -2.95 -7.15 -22.95
C GLN A 371 -4.21 -6.29 -22.99
N PRO A 372 -5.37 -6.82 -22.55
CA PRO A 372 -6.58 -6.02 -22.48
C PRO A 372 -6.35 -4.85 -21.49
N GLY A 373 -6.92 -3.71 -21.83
CA GLY A 373 -6.82 -2.49 -21.01
C GLY A 373 -5.67 -1.57 -21.40
N VAL A 374 -4.80 -1.99 -22.33
CA VAL A 374 -3.91 -1.02 -22.99
C VAL A 374 -4.78 0.03 -23.70
N PRO A 375 -4.52 1.34 -23.52
CA PRO A 375 -5.32 2.41 -24.15
C PRO A 375 -5.21 2.36 -25.68
N GLU A 376 -6.12 3.04 -26.37
CA GLU A 376 -6.07 3.06 -27.83
C GLU A 376 -4.79 3.75 -28.33
N GLY A 377 -4.47 4.91 -27.76
CA GLY A 377 -3.22 5.64 -27.99
C GLY A 377 -2.49 5.99 -26.69
N ALA A 378 -1.17 6.12 -26.74
CA ALA A 378 -0.33 6.54 -25.63
C ALA A 378 -0.61 7.99 -25.21
N SER A 379 -1.27 8.78 -26.06
CA SER A 379 -1.77 10.12 -25.75
C SER A 379 -2.81 10.13 -24.63
N GLU A 380 -3.59 9.05 -24.50
CA GLU A 380 -4.62 8.89 -23.44
C GLU A 380 -4.01 8.65 -22.07
N LEU A 381 -2.75 8.22 -22.00
CA LEU A 381 -2.07 7.95 -20.74
C LEU A 381 -1.84 9.25 -19.96
N GLU A 382 -2.02 9.20 -18.66
CA GLU A 382 -1.69 10.31 -17.77
C GLU A 382 -0.21 10.68 -17.84
N GLY A 383 0.10 11.97 -17.67
CA GLY A 383 1.46 12.48 -17.70
C GLY A 383 1.49 13.94 -18.12
N THR A 384 2.68 14.52 -18.15
CA THR A 384 2.90 15.85 -18.70
C THR A 384 4.20 15.84 -19.48
N PHE A 385 4.26 16.56 -20.59
CA PHE A 385 5.49 16.71 -21.35
C PHE A 385 6.34 17.87 -20.81
N PRO A 386 7.65 17.69 -20.61
CA PRO A 386 8.53 18.80 -20.24
C PRO A 386 8.55 19.87 -21.33
N THR A 387 8.12 21.09 -21.01
CA THR A 387 8.18 22.23 -21.93
C THR A 387 9.45 23.06 -21.70
N ARG A 388 9.85 23.80 -22.73
CA ARG A 388 11.02 24.69 -22.71
C ARG A 388 10.57 26.13 -22.90
N PRO A 389 11.31 27.11 -22.33
CA PRO A 389 11.10 28.50 -22.69
C PRO A 389 11.24 28.68 -24.20
N TYR A 390 10.29 29.41 -24.79
CA TYR A 390 10.31 29.76 -26.20
C TYR A 390 10.02 31.26 -26.37
N SER A 391 10.42 31.80 -27.51
CA SER A 391 10.01 33.13 -27.95
C SER A 391 9.40 33.07 -29.34
N LEU A 392 8.40 33.92 -29.57
CA LEU A 392 7.71 34.08 -30.83
C LEU A 392 8.10 35.40 -31.49
N SER A 393 8.34 35.39 -32.79
CA SER A 393 8.46 36.61 -33.61
C SER A 393 7.66 36.51 -34.91
N GLY A 394 7.23 37.65 -35.45
CA GLY A 394 6.28 37.74 -36.56
C GLY A 394 4.94 38.38 -36.13
N PRO A 395 3.86 38.23 -36.93
CA PRO A 395 3.84 37.57 -38.23
C PRO A 395 4.52 38.40 -39.33
N THR A 396 5.03 37.73 -40.36
CA THR A 396 5.34 38.33 -41.68
C THR A 396 4.41 37.70 -42.72
N GLU A 397 3.82 38.50 -43.60
CA GLU A 397 2.97 37.98 -44.68
C GLU A 397 3.79 37.25 -45.75
N VAL A 398 3.32 36.08 -46.18
CA VAL A 398 3.91 35.27 -47.25
C VAL A 398 2.82 34.96 -48.27
N GLN A 399 3.00 35.41 -49.51
CA GLN A 399 2.04 35.16 -50.59
C GLN A 399 2.27 33.80 -51.24
N GLY A 400 1.19 33.06 -51.49
CA GLY A 400 1.25 31.78 -52.21
C GLY A 400 2.13 30.71 -51.56
N HIS A 401 2.17 30.64 -50.23
CA HIS A 401 2.83 29.53 -49.51
C HIS A 401 2.23 28.19 -49.94
N SER A 402 3.08 27.21 -50.20
CA SER A 402 2.66 25.90 -50.71
C SER A 402 2.26 24.97 -49.56
N PHE A 403 1.03 25.12 -49.06
CA PHE A 403 0.44 24.14 -48.14
C PHE A 403 0.14 22.83 -48.86
N PRO A 404 0.06 21.68 -48.15
CA PRO A 404 -0.37 20.43 -48.75
C PRO A 404 -1.74 20.52 -49.44
N SER A 405 -2.69 21.30 -48.92
CA SER A 405 -3.98 21.51 -49.57
C SER A 405 -3.93 22.37 -50.84
N GLY A 406 -2.78 22.97 -51.16
CA GLY A 406 -2.56 23.87 -52.29
C GLY A 406 -2.05 25.25 -51.88
N PRO A 407 -1.59 26.07 -52.85
CA PRO A 407 -1.04 27.40 -52.56
C PRO A 407 -2.05 28.35 -51.91
N ALA A 408 -1.66 29.02 -50.81
CA ALA A 408 -2.46 30.04 -50.14
C ALA A 408 -1.58 31.08 -49.44
N ASP A 409 -2.13 32.26 -49.15
CA ASP A 409 -1.43 33.27 -48.36
C ASP A 409 -1.29 32.81 -46.89
N ALA A 410 -0.12 33.06 -46.30
CA ALA A 410 0.22 32.64 -44.95
C ALA A 410 0.76 33.78 -44.10
N LEU A 411 0.63 33.62 -42.79
CA LEU A 411 1.34 34.37 -41.76
C LEU A 411 2.50 33.52 -41.27
N ARG A 412 3.73 34.00 -41.48
CA ARG A 412 4.95 33.34 -41.05
C ARG A 412 5.39 33.86 -39.68
N TYR A 413 5.57 32.94 -38.75
CA TYR A 413 6.15 33.16 -37.44
C TYR A 413 7.48 32.42 -37.33
N GLU A 414 8.33 32.86 -36.41
CA GLU A 414 9.51 32.13 -35.97
C GLU A 414 9.33 31.75 -34.50
N VAL A 415 9.38 30.45 -34.22
CA VAL A 415 9.46 29.92 -32.86
C VAL A 415 10.93 29.67 -32.56
N GLU A 416 11.48 30.34 -31.56
CA GLU A 416 12.85 30.11 -31.08
C GLU A 416 12.82 29.37 -29.74
N ILE A 417 13.43 28.18 -29.69
CA ILE A 417 13.54 27.32 -28.50
C ILE A 417 15.01 26.91 -28.35
N GLU A 418 15.65 27.27 -27.23
CA GLU A 418 17.06 26.94 -26.96
C GLU A 418 18.00 27.33 -28.12
N GLY A 419 17.73 28.47 -28.77
CA GLY A 419 18.50 28.99 -29.91
C GLY A 419 18.18 28.33 -31.26
N GLN A 420 17.33 27.30 -31.31
CA GLN A 420 16.81 26.75 -32.56
C GLN A 420 15.61 27.55 -33.03
N ARG A 421 15.66 28.05 -34.27
CA ARG A 421 14.54 28.73 -34.95
C ARG A 421 13.80 27.78 -35.86
N ILE A 422 12.49 27.73 -35.71
CA ILE A 422 11.58 26.90 -36.49
C ILE A 422 10.54 27.83 -37.13
N PRO A 423 10.49 27.93 -38.47
CA PRO A 423 9.46 28.70 -39.13
C PRO A 423 8.11 27.97 -39.04
N VAL A 424 7.08 28.72 -38.67
CA VAL A 424 5.69 28.26 -38.63
C VAL A 424 4.86 29.10 -39.59
N PHE A 425 4.15 28.46 -40.53
CA PHE A 425 3.27 29.13 -41.48
C PHE A 425 1.83 28.82 -41.14
N VAL A 426 1.06 29.85 -40.81
CA VAL A 426 -0.36 29.72 -40.50
C VAL A 426 -1.16 30.29 -41.67
N ALA A 427 -2.12 29.53 -42.21
CA ALA A 427 -3.01 30.05 -43.26
C ALA A 427 -3.63 31.38 -42.81
N ARG A 428 -3.57 32.43 -43.64
CA ARG A 428 -3.96 33.80 -43.23
C ARG A 428 -5.45 33.92 -42.91
N ASN A 429 -6.29 33.23 -43.68
CA ASN A 429 -7.74 33.26 -43.57
C ASN A 429 -8.28 31.83 -43.51
N PRO A 430 -8.05 31.10 -42.41
CA PRO A 430 -8.55 29.74 -42.28
C PRO A 430 -10.08 29.76 -42.29
N ASP A 431 -10.69 28.85 -43.05
CA ASP A 431 -12.14 28.75 -43.16
C ASP A 431 -12.70 28.09 -41.88
N ALA A 432 -13.22 28.92 -40.96
CA ALA A 432 -13.79 28.46 -39.69
C ALA A 432 -14.92 27.43 -39.85
N SER A 433 -15.56 27.32 -41.02
CA SER A 433 -16.56 26.28 -41.28
C SER A 433 -15.94 24.88 -41.41
N ARG A 434 -14.61 24.79 -41.56
CA ARG A 434 -13.88 23.52 -41.70
C ARG A 434 -13.45 22.91 -40.39
N GLY A 435 -13.51 23.67 -39.29
CA GLY A 435 -13.19 23.15 -37.97
C GLY A 435 -12.49 24.15 -37.06
N SER A 436 -11.87 23.61 -36.02
CA SER A 436 -11.00 24.32 -35.11
C SER A 436 -9.55 24.26 -35.61
N PHE A 437 -8.83 25.36 -35.41
CA PHE A 437 -7.43 25.51 -35.80
C PHE A 437 -6.61 25.81 -34.55
N HIS A 438 -5.36 25.34 -34.54
CA HIS A 438 -4.42 25.72 -33.49
C HIS A 438 -3.95 27.16 -33.66
N SER A 439 -3.88 27.87 -32.53
CA SER A 439 -3.20 29.15 -32.44
C SER A 439 -1.68 29.00 -32.57
N ILE A 440 -0.98 30.10 -32.88
CA ILE A 440 0.49 30.08 -32.93
C ILE A 440 1.10 29.79 -31.55
N GLU A 441 0.44 30.21 -30.47
CA GLU A 441 0.86 29.93 -29.10
C GLU A 441 0.79 28.43 -28.78
N GLU A 442 -0.31 27.75 -29.15
CA GLU A 442 -0.46 26.30 -28.98
C GLU A 442 0.60 25.53 -29.79
N VAL A 443 0.89 25.97 -31.02
CA VAL A 443 1.97 25.39 -31.86
C VAL A 443 3.35 25.60 -31.23
N ALA A 444 3.64 26.79 -30.72
CA ALA A 444 4.92 27.08 -30.08
C ALA A 444 5.11 26.27 -28.79
N GLU A 445 4.05 26.15 -27.98
CA GLU A 445 4.05 25.30 -26.79
C GLU A 445 4.29 23.83 -27.15
N GLY A 446 3.58 23.32 -28.17
CA GLY A 446 3.78 21.97 -28.70
C GLY A 446 5.21 21.71 -29.15
N LEU A 447 5.80 22.61 -29.94
CA LEU A 447 7.20 22.51 -30.36
C LEU A 447 8.19 22.56 -29.18
N SER A 448 7.86 23.29 -28.12
CA SER A 448 8.70 23.38 -26.92
C SER A 448 8.74 22.07 -26.12
N SER A 449 7.69 21.24 -26.24
CA SER A 449 7.58 19.93 -25.59
C SER A 449 8.44 18.85 -26.26
N LEU A 450 8.81 19.04 -27.53
CA LEU A 450 9.60 18.07 -28.28
C LEU A 450 11.00 17.86 -27.68
N PRO A 451 11.49 16.61 -27.56
CA PRO A 451 12.89 16.33 -27.23
C PRO A 451 13.86 17.04 -28.18
N PRO A 452 15.08 17.41 -27.76
CA PRO A 452 16.00 18.16 -28.61
C PRO A 452 16.32 17.44 -29.93
N ALA A 453 16.46 16.10 -29.90
CA ALA A 453 16.69 15.29 -31.08
C ALA A 453 15.51 15.36 -32.07
N ASN A 454 14.28 15.16 -31.60
CA ASN A 454 13.06 15.30 -32.41
C ASN A 454 12.91 16.71 -32.96
N ARG A 455 13.08 17.72 -32.11
CA ARG A 455 12.94 19.13 -32.49
C ARG A 455 13.93 19.53 -33.56
N ALA A 456 15.16 19.02 -33.53
CA ALA A 456 16.18 19.30 -34.56
C ALA A 456 15.82 18.76 -35.96
N LEU A 457 14.92 17.77 -36.03
CA LEU A 457 14.40 17.24 -37.29
C LEU A 457 13.37 18.18 -37.91
N VAL A 458 12.65 18.97 -37.11
CA VAL A 458 11.65 19.92 -37.58
C VAL A 458 12.31 21.06 -38.35
N LYS A 459 11.95 21.18 -39.63
CA LYS A 459 12.38 22.24 -40.55
C LYS A 459 11.31 23.30 -40.72
N GLN A 460 10.04 22.90 -40.63
CA GLN A 460 8.89 23.77 -40.84
C GLN A 460 7.66 23.16 -40.18
N VAL A 461 6.76 24.04 -39.74
CA VAL A 461 5.39 23.66 -39.37
C VAL A 461 4.41 24.45 -40.23
N ASP A 462 3.44 23.75 -40.80
CA ASP A 462 2.33 24.33 -41.56
C ASP A 462 1.02 24.11 -40.81
N VAL A 463 0.33 25.19 -40.46
CA VAL A 463 -1.07 25.14 -39.97
C VAL A 463 -1.97 25.41 -41.16
N ASP A 464 -2.41 24.33 -41.80
CA ASP A 464 -3.17 24.36 -43.04
C ASP A 464 -4.62 24.85 -42.79
N GLY A 465 -5.15 25.61 -43.73
CA GLY A 465 -6.52 26.13 -43.72
C GLY A 465 -7.58 25.10 -44.16
N HIS A 466 -7.16 23.95 -44.70
CA HIS A 466 -8.04 22.92 -45.26
C HIS A 466 -7.73 21.53 -44.69
N SER A 467 -8.63 20.57 -44.87
CA SER A 467 -8.37 19.16 -44.56
C SER A 467 -7.26 18.58 -45.44
N ASN A 468 -6.64 17.49 -44.97
CA ASN A 468 -5.60 16.81 -45.71
C ASN A 468 -6.17 16.29 -47.06
N PRO A 469 -5.59 16.64 -48.21
CA PRO A 469 -6.08 16.18 -49.51
C PRO A 469 -6.05 14.65 -49.67
N ASP A 470 -5.24 13.95 -48.87
CA ASP A 470 -5.13 12.49 -48.89
C ASP A 470 -6.12 11.79 -47.94
N ASP A 471 -7.01 12.50 -47.23
CA ASP A 471 -7.97 11.90 -46.29
C ASP A 471 -8.84 10.81 -46.95
N ALA A 472 -9.29 11.02 -48.19
CA ALA A 472 -10.09 10.02 -48.92
C ALA A 472 -9.31 8.73 -49.23
N TYR A 473 -7.98 8.82 -49.36
CA TYR A 473 -7.12 7.66 -49.50
C TYR A 473 -6.96 6.95 -48.15
N TRP A 474 -6.69 7.70 -47.08
CA TRP A 474 -6.52 7.13 -45.74
C TRP A 474 -7.79 6.51 -45.16
N GLU A 475 -8.96 7.09 -45.46
CA GLU A 475 -10.27 6.49 -45.17
C GLU A 475 -10.38 5.06 -45.72
N GLN A 476 -9.85 4.81 -46.92
CA GLN A 476 -9.85 3.47 -47.53
C GLN A 476 -8.78 2.57 -46.92
N VAL A 477 -7.59 3.11 -46.65
CA VAL A 477 -6.47 2.34 -46.07
C VAL A 477 -6.81 1.87 -44.65
N TYR A 478 -7.38 2.74 -43.84
CA TYR A 478 -7.78 2.44 -42.47
C TYR A 478 -9.17 1.81 -42.37
N ASN A 479 -9.92 1.77 -43.48
CA ASN A 479 -11.30 1.28 -43.53
C ASN A 479 -12.18 1.96 -42.47
N GLU A 480 -12.04 3.28 -42.36
CA GLU A 480 -12.67 4.10 -41.34
C GLU A 480 -13.46 5.22 -41.99
N PRO A 481 -14.78 5.02 -42.24
CA PRO A 481 -15.60 6.01 -42.93
C PRO A 481 -15.57 7.39 -42.25
N GLY A 482 -15.32 8.43 -43.03
CA GLY A 482 -15.20 9.80 -42.55
C GLY A 482 -13.87 10.11 -41.85
N PHE A 483 -12.82 9.32 -42.08
CA PHE A 483 -11.47 9.58 -41.59
C PHE A 483 -11.02 11.01 -41.93
N ARG A 484 -10.33 11.64 -40.98
CA ARG A 484 -9.69 12.96 -41.15
C ARG A 484 -8.36 12.98 -40.44
N SER A 485 -7.33 13.39 -41.16
CA SER A 485 -6.01 13.56 -40.58
C SER A 485 -5.98 14.78 -39.69
N TYR A 486 -5.48 14.63 -38.47
CA TYR A 486 -5.20 15.76 -37.59
C TYR A 486 -3.83 16.38 -37.88
N MET A 487 -2.80 15.55 -37.96
CA MET A 487 -1.42 15.99 -38.10
C MET A 487 -0.64 14.98 -38.93
N THR A 488 0.38 15.45 -39.65
CA THR A 488 1.27 14.59 -40.43
C THR A 488 2.70 15.11 -40.33
N ALA A 489 3.69 14.21 -40.29
CA ALA A 489 5.10 14.60 -40.43
C ALA A 489 5.84 13.76 -41.48
N GLY A 490 6.45 14.46 -42.45
CA GLY A 490 7.27 13.83 -43.48
C GLY A 490 8.74 13.72 -43.07
N ALA A 491 9.48 12.81 -43.72
CA ALA A 491 10.93 12.66 -43.56
C ALA A 491 11.73 13.96 -43.89
N ALA A 492 11.11 14.90 -44.62
CA ALA A 492 11.66 16.23 -44.88
C ALA A 492 11.67 17.15 -43.65
N GLY A 493 11.06 16.73 -42.53
CA GLY A 493 10.93 17.53 -41.31
C GLY A 493 9.87 18.63 -41.44
N ILE A 494 8.91 18.47 -42.35
CA ILE A 494 7.74 19.35 -42.47
C ILE A 494 6.60 18.67 -41.70
N ILE A 495 6.06 19.38 -40.72
CA ILE A 495 4.89 18.97 -39.96
C ILE A 495 3.71 19.78 -40.46
N THR A 496 2.59 19.13 -40.78
CA THR A 496 1.35 19.82 -41.14
C THR A 496 0.26 19.53 -40.13
N LEU A 497 -0.42 20.56 -39.66
CA LEU A 497 -1.59 20.49 -38.80
C LEU A 497 -2.82 20.89 -39.62
N TYR A 498 -3.84 20.06 -39.57
CA TYR A 498 -5.09 20.24 -40.28
C TYR A 498 -6.23 20.61 -39.31
N PRO A 499 -7.30 21.27 -39.78
CA PRO A 499 -8.44 21.60 -38.94
C PRO A 499 -9.18 20.37 -38.43
N THR A 500 -9.61 20.43 -37.17
CA THR A 500 -10.32 19.34 -36.47
C THR A 500 -11.79 19.67 -36.26
N ASN A 501 -12.65 18.67 -36.05
CA ASN A 501 -14.10 18.88 -35.85
C ASN A 501 -14.45 19.55 -34.50
N GLY A 502 -13.47 19.81 -33.65
CA GLY A 502 -13.61 20.49 -32.37
C GLY A 502 -12.26 20.91 -31.84
N LYS A 503 -12.26 21.71 -30.76
CA LYS A 503 -11.02 22.13 -30.12
C LYS A 503 -10.26 20.91 -29.59
N VAL A 504 -8.98 20.82 -29.95
CA VAL A 504 -8.05 19.83 -29.42
C VAL A 504 -7.33 20.42 -28.21
N GLU A 505 -7.22 19.64 -27.14
CA GLU A 505 -6.50 20.04 -25.93
C GLU A 505 -4.98 20.05 -26.15
N GLN A 506 -4.27 20.96 -25.47
CA GLN A 506 -2.83 21.14 -25.64
C GLN A 506 -2.03 19.85 -25.38
N GLU A 507 -2.43 19.03 -24.40
CA GLU A 507 -1.74 17.77 -24.10
C GLU A 507 -1.83 16.76 -25.26
N PHE A 508 -2.99 16.68 -25.93
CA PHE A 508 -3.14 15.82 -27.10
C PHE A 508 -2.27 16.32 -28.26
N MET A 509 -2.25 17.63 -28.50
CA MET A 509 -1.37 18.26 -29.48
C MET A 509 0.11 17.97 -29.23
N ASN A 510 0.57 18.12 -27.97
CA ASN A 510 1.94 17.80 -27.57
C ASN A 510 2.27 16.33 -27.87
N SER A 511 1.35 15.43 -27.51
CA SER A 511 1.50 13.99 -27.77
C SER A 511 1.57 13.68 -29.26
N SER A 512 0.70 14.27 -30.08
CA SER A 512 0.70 14.07 -31.53
C SER A 512 2.01 14.59 -32.14
N LEU A 513 2.50 15.77 -31.74
CA LEU A 513 3.80 16.26 -32.22
C LEU A 513 4.96 15.30 -31.89
N ILE A 514 4.98 14.74 -30.68
CA ILE A 514 6.00 13.76 -30.28
C ILE A 514 5.86 12.47 -31.09
N HIS A 515 4.64 11.98 -31.30
CA HIS A 515 4.37 10.81 -32.14
C HIS A 515 4.83 11.02 -33.59
N GLU A 516 4.38 12.10 -34.23
CA GLU A 516 4.69 12.42 -35.63
C GLU A 516 6.20 12.63 -35.84
N THR A 517 6.86 13.34 -34.93
CA THR A 517 8.32 13.47 -34.97
C THR A 517 9.05 12.17 -34.62
N GLY A 518 8.38 11.26 -33.90
CA GLY A 518 8.82 9.88 -33.68
C GLY A 518 8.95 9.10 -34.99
N HIS A 519 7.96 9.19 -35.89
CA HIS A 519 8.08 8.65 -37.25
C HIS A 519 9.25 9.27 -38.01
N THR A 520 9.40 10.60 -37.95
CA THR A 520 10.51 11.28 -38.62
C THR A 520 11.86 10.78 -38.10
N LEU A 521 12.00 10.62 -36.78
CA LEU A 521 13.21 10.13 -36.14
C LEU A 521 13.52 8.69 -36.53
N SER A 522 12.52 7.80 -36.47
CA SER A 522 12.70 6.38 -36.82
C SER A 522 13.04 6.21 -38.31
N HIS A 523 12.38 6.96 -39.20
CA HIS A 523 12.64 6.90 -40.64
C HIS A 523 14.03 7.41 -41.01
N VAL A 524 14.52 8.46 -40.35
CA VAL A 524 15.90 8.94 -40.54
C VAL A 524 16.91 7.86 -40.14
N HIS A 525 16.60 7.06 -39.11
CA HIS A 525 17.55 6.08 -38.59
C HIS A 525 17.48 4.70 -39.27
N TRP A 526 16.26 4.22 -39.55
CA TRP A 526 16.02 2.87 -40.05
C TRP A 526 15.34 2.81 -41.42
N GLY A 527 14.95 3.95 -41.97
CA GLY A 527 14.17 4.04 -43.22
C GLY A 527 12.66 3.84 -42.98
N SER A 528 11.86 4.21 -43.98
CA SER A 528 10.39 4.13 -43.94
C SER A 528 9.81 2.75 -44.26
N ASP A 529 10.65 1.80 -44.69
CA ASP A 529 10.23 0.41 -44.90
C ASP A 529 10.38 -0.37 -43.59
N ASN A 530 9.27 -0.54 -42.87
CA ASN A 530 9.23 -1.25 -41.60
C ASN A 530 9.56 -2.73 -41.70
N ALA A 531 9.65 -3.33 -42.90
CA ALA A 531 10.08 -4.71 -43.12
C ALA A 531 11.60 -4.83 -43.36
N SER A 532 12.29 -3.70 -43.55
CA SER A 532 13.72 -3.63 -43.80
C SER A 532 14.56 -4.27 -42.66
N PRO A 533 15.73 -4.88 -42.96
CA PRO A 533 16.65 -5.39 -41.94
C PRO A 533 17.12 -4.33 -40.93
N GLN A 534 17.11 -3.05 -41.31
CA GLN A 534 17.45 -1.93 -40.44
C GLN A 534 16.57 -1.88 -39.18
N TRP A 535 15.34 -2.36 -39.26
CA TRP A 535 14.39 -2.45 -38.15
C TRP A 535 14.55 -3.72 -37.28
N ASP A 536 15.42 -4.67 -37.63
CA ASP A 536 15.58 -5.96 -36.91
C ASP A 536 15.89 -5.74 -35.43
N GLY A 537 16.76 -4.78 -35.11
CA GLY A 537 17.12 -4.46 -33.72
C GLY A 537 15.92 -3.96 -32.89
N TYR A 538 15.06 -3.14 -33.49
CA TYR A 538 13.86 -2.64 -32.83
C TYR A 538 12.80 -3.74 -32.68
N ARG A 539 12.55 -4.54 -33.73
CA ARG A 539 11.65 -5.71 -33.64
C ARG A 539 12.09 -6.72 -32.58
N ALA A 540 13.41 -6.95 -32.45
CA ALA A 540 13.95 -7.81 -31.40
C ALA A 540 13.68 -7.22 -30.00
N ALA A 541 13.79 -5.90 -29.82
CA ALA A 541 13.41 -5.23 -28.59
C ALA A 541 11.90 -5.37 -28.30
N MET A 542 11.04 -5.14 -29.30
CA MET A 542 9.59 -5.33 -29.16
C MET A 542 9.24 -6.75 -28.71
N ALA A 543 9.83 -7.75 -29.35
CA ALA A 543 9.59 -9.15 -29.03
C ALA A 543 10.10 -9.54 -27.63
N SER A 544 11.27 -9.03 -27.24
CA SER A 544 11.89 -9.30 -25.93
C SER A 544 11.12 -8.65 -24.79
N ASP A 545 10.73 -7.38 -24.94
CA ASP A 545 9.96 -6.63 -23.96
C ASP A 545 8.54 -7.19 -23.86
N GLY A 546 7.92 -7.41 -25.02
CA GLY A 546 6.64 -8.10 -25.19
C GLY A 546 5.43 -7.43 -24.54
N PHE A 547 5.56 -6.17 -24.12
CA PHE A 547 4.44 -5.27 -23.82
C PHE A 547 4.30 -4.24 -24.93
N VAL A 548 3.10 -3.68 -25.11
CA VAL A 548 2.84 -2.59 -26.07
C VAL A 548 2.46 -1.31 -25.32
N PRO A 549 2.84 -0.11 -25.83
CA PRO A 549 2.49 1.16 -25.18
C PRO A 549 1.02 1.58 -25.41
N SER A 550 0.40 1.10 -26.49
CA SER A 550 -0.99 1.37 -26.89
C SER A 550 -1.51 0.27 -27.83
N ASN A 551 -2.82 0.25 -28.13
CA ASN A 551 -3.36 -0.64 -29.18
C ASN A 551 -2.91 -0.18 -30.57
N TYR A 552 -2.85 1.13 -30.78
CA TYR A 552 -2.38 1.72 -32.04
C TYR A 552 -0.96 1.29 -32.40
N ALA A 553 -0.08 1.18 -31.40
CA ALA A 553 1.28 0.66 -31.56
C ALA A 553 1.36 -0.75 -32.20
N ARG A 554 0.30 -1.55 -32.15
CA ARG A 554 0.29 -2.90 -32.74
C ARG A 554 0.29 -2.89 -34.26
N ASN A 555 -0.06 -1.77 -34.89
CA ASN A 555 -0.22 -1.66 -36.33
C ASN A 555 1.10 -1.81 -37.09
N SER A 556 2.20 -1.28 -36.57
CA SER A 556 3.52 -1.43 -37.20
C SER A 556 4.68 -1.16 -36.23
N PRO A 557 5.91 -1.62 -36.54
CA PRO A 557 7.11 -1.24 -35.78
C PRO A 557 7.32 0.28 -35.65
N SER A 558 6.93 1.06 -36.66
CA SER A 558 7.05 2.51 -36.56
C SER A 558 5.98 3.16 -35.68
N GLU A 559 4.76 2.62 -35.66
CA GLU A 559 3.74 3.06 -34.71
C GLU A 559 4.17 2.73 -33.28
N ASP A 560 4.65 1.51 -33.05
CA ASP A 560 5.18 1.11 -31.75
C ASP A 560 6.31 2.02 -31.28
N PHE A 561 7.22 2.42 -32.17
CA PHE A 561 8.28 3.38 -31.82
C PHE A 561 7.71 4.76 -31.44
N ALA A 562 6.83 5.33 -32.27
CA ALA A 562 6.25 6.65 -32.04
C ALA A 562 5.45 6.70 -30.72
N GLU A 563 4.62 5.69 -30.47
CA GLU A 563 3.83 5.54 -29.24
C GLU A 563 4.71 5.27 -28.01
N THR A 564 5.77 4.46 -28.16
CA THR A 564 6.74 4.26 -27.06
C THR A 564 7.48 5.55 -26.74
N LEU A 565 7.77 6.40 -27.74
CA LEU A 565 8.40 7.70 -27.51
C LEU A 565 7.48 8.67 -26.77
N VAL A 566 6.18 8.68 -27.10
CA VAL A 566 5.17 9.43 -26.32
C VAL A 566 5.19 8.98 -24.87
N LEU A 567 5.07 7.67 -24.61
CA LEU A 567 5.09 7.11 -23.27
C LEU A 567 6.41 7.45 -22.54
N TYR A 568 7.55 7.30 -23.22
CA TYR A 568 8.86 7.68 -22.69
C TYR A 568 8.87 9.12 -22.20
N GLN A 569 8.39 10.07 -23.02
CA GLN A 569 8.40 11.49 -22.65
C GLN A 569 7.45 11.80 -21.50
N LYS A 570 6.28 11.13 -21.41
CA LYS A 570 5.35 11.31 -20.29
C LYS A 570 5.94 10.89 -18.94
N VAL A 571 6.84 9.89 -18.93
CA VAL A 571 7.44 9.38 -17.69
C VAL A 571 8.87 9.87 -17.46
N HIS A 572 9.54 10.50 -18.42
CA HIS A 572 10.94 10.88 -18.32
C HIS A 572 11.20 11.83 -17.13
N GLY A 573 12.20 11.50 -16.31
CA GLY A 573 12.54 12.27 -15.10
C GLY A 573 11.58 12.08 -13.93
N THR A 574 10.56 11.22 -14.06
CA THR A 574 9.60 10.92 -12.99
C THR A 574 9.96 9.60 -12.29
N PRO A 575 9.46 9.35 -11.06
CA PRO A 575 9.58 8.04 -10.42
C PRO A 575 9.03 6.88 -11.26
N GLN A 576 8.04 7.14 -12.10
CA GLN A 576 7.39 6.15 -12.97
C GLN A 576 8.30 5.69 -14.12
N GLU A 577 9.34 6.46 -14.48
CA GLU A 577 10.27 6.09 -15.54
C GLU A 577 10.91 4.72 -15.31
N ALA A 578 11.35 4.46 -14.07
CA ALA A 578 11.99 3.21 -13.71
C ALA A 578 11.06 2.01 -13.86
N GLU A 579 9.75 2.19 -13.62
CA GLU A 579 8.76 1.14 -13.78
C GLU A 579 8.54 0.80 -15.26
N VAL A 580 8.34 1.81 -16.12
CA VAL A 580 8.12 1.59 -17.55
C VAL A 580 9.40 1.07 -18.23
N ARG A 581 10.58 1.56 -17.84
CA ARG A 581 11.87 1.02 -18.29
C ARG A 581 12.01 -0.46 -17.97
N ALA A 582 11.50 -0.90 -16.84
CA ALA A 582 11.54 -2.31 -16.50
C ALA A 582 10.61 -3.11 -17.43
N LEU A 583 9.47 -2.55 -17.84
CA LEU A 583 8.53 -3.20 -18.77
C LEU A 583 9.06 -3.26 -20.20
N MET A 584 9.73 -2.20 -20.65
CA MET A 584 10.21 -2.05 -22.03
C MET A 584 11.72 -1.72 -22.10
N PRO A 585 12.60 -2.53 -21.49
CA PRO A 585 14.02 -2.19 -21.36
C PRO A 585 14.74 -2.14 -22.71
N GLY A 586 14.37 -3.00 -23.66
CA GLY A 586 14.94 -3.03 -25.00
C GLY A 586 14.62 -1.75 -25.76
N ARG A 587 13.34 -1.35 -25.79
CA ARG A 587 12.90 -0.14 -26.50
C ARG A 587 13.44 1.13 -25.85
N PHE A 588 13.36 1.26 -24.52
CA PHE A 588 13.86 2.45 -23.82
C PHE A 588 15.36 2.66 -24.01
N ARG A 589 16.15 1.58 -24.06
CA ARG A 589 17.58 1.66 -24.37
C ARG A 589 17.84 2.20 -25.78
N LEU A 590 17.04 1.79 -26.78
CA LEU A 590 17.16 2.29 -28.15
C LEU A 590 16.76 3.78 -28.23
N ILE A 591 15.71 4.18 -27.52
CA ILE A 591 15.28 5.58 -27.43
C ILE A 591 16.38 6.42 -26.76
N ASP A 592 16.98 5.97 -25.65
CA ASP A 592 18.09 6.69 -25.01
C ASP A 592 19.28 6.90 -25.95
N ASP A 593 19.68 5.88 -26.69
CA ASP A 593 20.76 5.97 -27.68
C ASP A 593 20.41 6.97 -28.80
N LEU A 594 19.16 7.00 -29.26
CA LEU A 594 18.73 7.97 -30.27
C LEU A 594 18.69 9.40 -29.75
N LEU A 595 18.16 9.61 -28.55
CA LEU A 595 17.99 10.94 -27.96
C LEU A 595 19.30 11.52 -27.41
N SER A 596 20.29 10.68 -27.09
CA SER A 596 21.61 11.13 -26.60
C SER A 596 22.57 11.52 -27.72
N ARG A 597 22.28 11.16 -28.98
CA ARG A 597 23.11 11.54 -30.12
C ARG A 597 22.97 13.03 -30.41
N PRO A 598 24.07 13.72 -30.75
CA PRO A 598 23.94 15.06 -31.31
C PRO A 598 23.08 14.97 -32.58
N PRO A 599 22.24 15.99 -32.85
CA PRO A 599 21.47 16.02 -34.07
C PRO A 599 22.41 15.81 -35.26
N PRO A 600 22.06 14.96 -36.25
CA PRO A 600 22.89 14.82 -37.43
C PRO A 600 23.13 16.21 -38.01
N ALA A 601 24.41 16.52 -38.31
CA ALA A 601 24.74 17.74 -39.05
C ALA A 601 23.82 17.79 -40.27
N ARG A 602 23.21 18.94 -40.57
CA ARG A 602 22.23 19.11 -41.66
C ARG A 602 22.83 18.63 -42.99
N GLN A 603 22.72 17.34 -43.26
CA GLN A 603 23.00 16.75 -44.56
C GLN A 603 21.70 16.87 -45.34
N ALA A 604 21.78 17.40 -46.56
CA ALA A 604 20.65 17.41 -47.46
C ALA A 604 20.22 15.96 -47.67
N LEU A 605 19.06 15.58 -47.12
CA LEU A 605 18.46 14.28 -47.44
C LEU A 605 18.30 14.23 -48.95
N PRO A 606 18.62 13.10 -49.61
CA PRO A 606 18.35 12.95 -51.03
C PRO A 606 16.87 13.30 -51.25
N SER A 607 16.59 14.13 -52.26
CA SER A 607 15.24 14.46 -52.71
C SER A 607 14.53 13.17 -53.09
N VAL A 608 13.93 12.49 -52.11
CA VAL A 608 12.97 11.44 -52.38
C VAL A 608 11.78 12.19 -52.96
N ALA A 609 11.52 12.00 -54.26
CA ALA A 609 10.25 12.40 -54.85
C ALA A 609 9.16 11.96 -53.87
N ALA A 610 8.15 12.80 -53.63
CA ALA A 610 7.06 12.58 -52.69
C ALA A 610 6.29 11.27 -53.00
N SER A 611 6.93 10.13 -52.76
CA SER A 611 6.31 8.84 -52.60
C SER A 611 5.47 9.01 -51.36
N ARG A 612 4.18 8.68 -51.49
CA ARG A 612 3.19 8.60 -50.42
C ARG A 612 3.80 7.79 -49.27
N LEU A 613 4.49 8.50 -48.37
CA LEU A 613 5.04 7.94 -47.15
C LEU A 613 3.83 7.53 -46.32
N MET A 614 3.95 6.45 -45.55
CA MET A 614 2.94 6.16 -44.53
C MET A 614 2.87 7.39 -43.64
N VAL A 615 1.74 8.05 -43.70
CA VAL A 615 1.39 9.16 -42.85
C VAL A 615 0.73 8.52 -41.64
N GLY A 616 1.48 8.47 -40.52
CA GLY A 616 0.85 8.36 -39.22
C GLY A 616 -0.16 9.49 -39.13
N SER A 617 -1.41 9.14 -38.84
CA SER A 617 -2.47 10.14 -38.79
C SER A 617 -3.33 9.83 -37.59
N PHE A 618 -3.23 10.71 -36.60
CA PHE A 618 -4.13 10.73 -35.47
C PHE A 618 -5.52 11.19 -35.89
N ARG A 619 -6.54 10.52 -35.35
CA ARG A 619 -7.91 11.03 -35.32
C ARG A 619 -8.08 11.85 -34.04
N ALA A 620 -8.49 13.11 -34.19
CA ALA A 620 -8.79 14.03 -33.10
C ALA A 620 -10.25 13.92 -32.64
#